data_AF-F8NQ64-F1
#
_entry.id   AF-F8NQ64-F1
#
_cell.length_a   1.000
_cell.length_b   1.000
_cell.length_c   1.000
_cell.angle_alpha   90.00
_cell.angle_beta   90.00
_cell.angle_gamma   90.00
#
_symmetry.space_group_name_H-M   'P 1'
#
loop_
_entity.id
_entity.type
_entity.pdbx_description
1 polymer ?
#
loop_
_entity_poly.entity_id
_entity_poly.type
_entity_poly.pdbx_seq_one_letter_code
_entity_poly.pdbx_strand_id
1 'polypeptide(L)'
;MSDRHSLTDILQSVDVGAATQALYREFPPSVRHLASSSTDQTRTPRTPRLNNCIQQSSHCPHVLASDRLLLCNYGAGLLQFTQYCDQLNIPEENCMPASETLLTAFSAHAAGSISLSALNNWLAGLHFWHTINGAPWHGHEMLHHVRRGVTKLVPISSKHTKRPPVTIEALLSLCHGLDLTNSLDASLAFWLCCCLGELIIPSTNLFLPRRMKKKERSENCVIITLPAKHVSRSVIPLTFHHLPNNTVFTTFHIPWTKTTLQDGADISVTARAHPTCPITALKHHLVCNAKVPDMAPLFASETANGSWAPLTRLWFLNRCNAVWLEAGYPDMLGHAFQIGGTTELLLQGINPDIIATQGCWHSRAFLLYWHRIESILPLFLSASNQDSSCSRLLASIDTFHQRHGISAS
;
A
#
# COMPACT_ATOMS: atom_id res chain seq x y z
N MET A 1 6.43 -16.62 -43.83
CA MET A 1 6.18 -15.28 -44.39
C MET A 1 4.87 -14.77 -43.80
N SER A 2 4.94 -13.90 -42.79
CA SER A 2 4.27 -12.59 -42.69
C SER A 2 4.31 -12.11 -41.23
N ASP A 3 4.94 -10.95 -41.06
CA ASP A 3 4.68 -9.90 -40.07
C ASP A 3 4.88 -10.20 -38.57
N ARG A 4 6.15 -10.33 -38.19
CA ARG A 4 6.61 -9.83 -36.88
C ARG A 4 7.00 -8.35 -37.05
N HIS A 5 6.05 -7.46 -36.80
CA HIS A 5 6.42 -6.07 -36.49
C HIS A 5 7.26 -6.10 -35.22
N SER A 6 8.50 -5.63 -35.31
CA SER A 6 9.38 -5.53 -34.15
C SER A 6 8.81 -4.46 -33.22
N LEU A 7 8.93 -4.64 -31.90
CA LEU A 7 8.52 -3.62 -30.91
C LEU A 7 9.24 -2.27 -31.13
N THR A 8 10.37 -2.29 -31.86
CA THR A 8 11.06 -1.10 -32.37
C THR A 8 10.21 -0.29 -33.34
N ASP A 9 9.39 -0.93 -34.18
CA ASP A 9 8.50 -0.25 -35.14
C ASP A 9 7.31 0.41 -34.42
N ILE A 10 6.89 -0.17 -33.29
CA ILE A 10 5.81 0.35 -32.45
C ILE A 10 6.27 1.59 -31.68
N LEU A 11 7.54 1.66 -31.26
CA LEU A 11 8.05 2.75 -30.42
C LEU A 11 8.73 3.88 -31.20
N GLN A 12 9.16 3.65 -32.44
CA GLN A 12 9.77 4.69 -33.30
C GLN A 12 8.82 5.86 -33.65
N SER A 13 7.50 5.66 -33.47
CA SER A 13 6.47 6.68 -33.71
C SER A 13 5.82 7.21 -32.43
N VAL A 14 6.24 6.73 -31.26
CA VAL A 14 5.62 7.10 -29.98
C VAL A 14 6.42 8.21 -29.35
N ASP A 15 5.89 9.43 -29.47
CA ASP A 15 6.30 10.54 -28.63
C ASP A 15 5.93 10.21 -27.18
N VAL A 16 6.94 9.83 -26.39
CA VAL A 16 6.79 9.40 -25.00
C VAL A 16 6.20 10.52 -24.14
N GLY A 17 6.47 11.78 -24.46
CA GLY A 17 5.86 12.95 -23.80
C GLY A 17 4.36 13.03 -24.10
N ALA A 18 3.97 12.88 -25.35
CA ALA A 18 2.57 12.86 -25.78
C ALA A 18 1.81 11.64 -25.24
N ALA A 19 2.44 10.46 -25.22
CA ALA A 19 1.87 9.22 -24.69
C ALA A 19 1.67 9.31 -23.17
N THR A 20 2.64 9.88 -22.45
CA THR A 20 2.52 10.13 -20.99
C THR A 20 1.42 11.13 -20.70
N GLN A 21 1.26 12.17 -21.53
CA GLN A 21 0.24 13.20 -21.35
C GLN A 21 -1.17 12.76 -21.78
N ALA A 22 -1.29 11.90 -22.79
CA ALA A 22 -2.54 11.24 -23.15
C ALA A 22 -3.01 10.31 -22.02
N LEU A 23 -2.09 9.54 -21.45
CA LEU A 23 -2.35 8.65 -20.32
C LEU A 23 -2.68 9.45 -19.04
N TYR A 24 -2.07 10.63 -18.86
CA TYR A 24 -2.40 11.59 -17.79
C TYR A 24 -3.85 12.12 -17.88
N ARG A 25 -4.36 12.34 -19.09
CA ARG A 25 -5.74 12.82 -19.35
C ARG A 25 -6.80 11.75 -19.09
N GLU A 26 -6.44 10.45 -19.09
CA GLU A 26 -7.36 9.35 -18.79
C GLU A 26 -7.65 9.19 -17.28
N PHE A 27 -6.90 9.85 -16.40
CA PHE A 27 -7.13 9.75 -14.94
C PHE A 27 -8.24 10.67 -14.43
N PRO A 28 -8.98 10.25 -13.38
CA PRO A 28 -9.97 11.09 -12.70
C PRO A 28 -9.37 12.38 -12.13
N PRO A 29 -10.12 13.50 -12.11
CA PRO A 29 -9.64 14.78 -11.58
C PRO A 29 -9.05 14.70 -10.15
N SER A 30 -9.57 13.81 -9.32
CA SER A 30 -9.13 13.59 -7.93
C SER A 30 -7.69 13.09 -7.79
N VAL A 31 -7.10 12.49 -8.83
CA VAL A 31 -5.71 11.98 -8.81
C VAL A 31 -4.74 12.96 -9.47
N ARG A 32 -5.22 13.89 -10.31
CA ARG A 32 -4.39 14.88 -11.01
C ARG A 32 -3.72 15.88 -10.06
N HIS A 33 -4.35 16.17 -8.92
CA HIS A 33 -3.82 17.10 -7.92
C HIS A 33 -2.60 16.59 -7.13
N LEU A 34 -2.36 15.27 -7.14
CA LEU A 34 -1.16 14.67 -6.53
C LEU A 34 0.07 14.74 -7.45
N ALA A 35 -0.13 15.07 -8.74
CA ALA A 35 0.91 15.13 -9.77
C ALA A 35 1.12 16.54 -10.34
N SER A 36 0.34 17.53 -9.89
CA SER A 36 0.50 18.92 -10.29
C SER A 36 1.47 19.65 -9.34
N SER A 37 2.73 19.83 -9.75
CA SER A 37 3.43 21.08 -9.48
C SER A 37 2.97 22.10 -10.53
N SER A 38 2.69 23.32 -10.10
CA SER A 38 2.10 24.38 -10.92
C SER A 38 3.08 24.89 -11.98
N THR A 39 3.01 24.36 -13.20
CA THR A 39 3.41 25.10 -14.40
C THR A 39 2.48 24.74 -15.54
N ASP A 40 1.53 25.65 -15.81
CA ASP A 40 0.58 25.59 -16.92
C ASP A 40 1.28 25.97 -18.24
N GLN A 41 2.22 25.12 -18.67
CA GLN A 41 2.84 25.24 -20.00
C GLN A 41 2.64 23.93 -20.76
N THR A 42 1.68 23.96 -21.68
CA THR A 42 1.45 22.94 -22.69
C THR A 42 2.61 22.92 -23.68
N ARG A 43 3.45 21.88 -23.62
CA ARG A 43 4.55 21.66 -24.57
C ARG A 43 4.00 21.29 -25.95
N THR A 44 4.57 21.86 -27.01
CA THR A 44 4.44 21.36 -28.38
C THR A 44 5.51 20.27 -28.62
N PRO A 45 5.13 19.10 -29.15
CA PRO A 45 6.07 18.02 -29.41
C PRO A 45 7.08 18.42 -30.50
N ARG A 46 8.38 18.17 -30.24
CA ARG A 46 9.46 18.39 -31.22
C ARG A 46 9.92 17.05 -31.75
N THR A 47 10.02 16.94 -33.07
CA THR A 47 10.50 15.76 -33.79
C THR A 47 11.96 15.48 -33.44
N PRO A 48 12.33 14.25 -33.05
CA PRO A 48 13.73 13.87 -32.82
C PRO A 48 14.56 14.10 -34.09
N ARG A 49 15.78 14.63 -33.96
CA ARG A 49 16.70 14.74 -35.10
C ARG A 49 17.11 13.33 -35.54
N LEU A 50 17.15 13.08 -36.86
CA LEU A 50 17.45 11.78 -37.48
C LEU A 50 18.75 11.12 -36.95
N ASN A 51 19.67 11.91 -36.41
CA ASN A 51 20.99 11.46 -35.95
C ASN A 51 21.03 11.13 -34.44
N ASN A 52 19.96 11.38 -33.67
CA ASN A 52 19.85 11.02 -32.25
C ASN A 52 19.24 9.62 -32.07
N CYS A 53 19.77 8.63 -32.80
CA CYS A 53 19.35 7.24 -32.64
C CYS A 53 20.16 6.62 -31.50
N ILE A 54 19.53 6.46 -30.33
CA ILE A 54 20.12 5.69 -29.22
C ILE A 54 20.20 4.24 -29.70
N GLN A 55 21.42 3.74 -29.94
CA GLN A 55 21.62 2.32 -30.21
C GLN A 55 21.32 1.53 -28.94
N GLN A 56 20.30 0.68 -28.99
CA GLN A 56 19.96 -0.21 -27.89
C GLN A 56 21.15 -1.13 -27.58
N SER A 57 21.59 -1.13 -26.33
CA SER A 57 22.56 -2.08 -25.82
C SER A 57 22.04 -3.51 -25.98
N SER A 58 22.91 -4.43 -26.40
CA SER A 58 22.64 -5.87 -26.49
C SER A 58 22.29 -6.53 -25.15
N HIS A 59 22.44 -5.79 -24.04
CA HIS A 59 22.20 -6.25 -22.67
C HIS A 59 20.92 -5.67 -22.05
N CYS A 60 19.92 -5.28 -22.84
CA CYS A 60 18.64 -4.80 -22.32
C CYS A 60 17.97 -5.89 -21.46
N PRO A 61 17.92 -5.77 -20.12
CA PRO A 61 17.23 -6.75 -19.31
C PRO A 61 15.74 -6.58 -19.57
N HIS A 62 15.03 -7.68 -19.81
CA HIS A 62 13.57 -7.71 -19.80
C HIS A 62 13.08 -7.41 -18.37
N VAL A 63 13.06 -6.14 -17.97
CA VAL A 63 12.52 -5.76 -16.66
C VAL A 63 11.01 -5.79 -16.76
N LEU A 64 10.43 -6.91 -16.32
CA LEU A 64 9.01 -7.06 -16.06
C LEU A 64 8.63 -6.17 -14.86
N ALA A 65 8.39 -4.88 -15.11
CA ALA A 65 7.90 -3.97 -14.09
C ALA A 65 6.43 -4.31 -13.77
N SER A 66 6.23 -5.19 -12.80
CA SER A 66 4.93 -5.53 -12.24
C SER A 66 4.40 -4.37 -11.39
N ASP A 67 3.66 -3.45 -12.02
CA ASP A 67 2.46 -2.77 -11.50
C ASP A 67 2.29 -1.39 -12.15
N ARG A 68 1.07 -1.09 -12.63
CA ARG A 68 0.69 0.23 -13.17
C ARG A 68 1.02 1.39 -12.22
N LEU A 69 0.99 1.17 -10.90
CA LEU A 69 1.34 2.16 -9.87
C LEU A 69 2.84 2.49 -9.80
N LEU A 70 3.71 1.51 -10.03
CA LEU A 70 5.17 1.69 -10.11
C LEU A 70 5.53 2.54 -11.35
N LEU A 71 4.88 2.26 -12.48
CA LEU A 71 5.01 3.04 -13.72
C LEU A 71 4.55 4.50 -13.54
N CYS A 72 3.43 4.74 -12.87
CA CYS A 72 2.94 6.11 -12.62
C CYS A 72 3.89 6.93 -11.73
N ASN A 73 4.44 6.34 -10.67
CA ASN A 73 5.33 7.05 -9.76
C ASN A 73 6.70 7.33 -10.39
N TYR A 74 7.21 6.42 -11.21
CA TYR A 74 8.48 6.62 -11.93
C TYR A 74 8.33 7.65 -13.06
N GLY A 75 7.19 7.67 -13.74
CA GLY A 75 6.88 8.67 -14.76
C GLY A 75 6.89 10.10 -14.21
N ALA A 76 6.44 10.31 -12.97
CA ALA A 76 6.47 11.63 -12.32
C ALA A 76 7.90 12.17 -12.16
N GLY A 77 8.86 11.32 -11.78
CA GLY A 77 10.26 11.72 -11.65
C GLY A 77 10.88 12.17 -12.97
N LEU A 78 10.61 11.40 -14.03
CA LEU A 78 11.07 11.72 -15.38
C LEU A 78 10.48 13.03 -15.88
N LEU A 79 9.17 13.23 -15.69
CA LEU A 79 8.51 14.47 -16.09
C LEU A 79 9.14 15.68 -15.41
N GLN A 80 9.31 15.64 -14.09
CA GLN A 80 9.85 16.77 -13.34
C GLN A 80 11.30 17.07 -13.70
N PHE A 81 12.11 16.03 -13.96
CA PHE A 81 13.48 16.20 -14.42
C PHE A 81 13.56 16.82 -15.81
N THR A 82 12.76 16.31 -16.76
CA THR A 82 12.74 16.88 -18.13
C THR A 82 12.26 18.33 -18.13
N GLN A 83 11.26 18.67 -17.31
CA GLN A 83 10.80 20.05 -17.13
C GLN A 83 11.90 20.96 -16.57
N TYR A 84 12.65 20.47 -15.58
CA TYR A 84 13.79 21.19 -15.03
C TYR A 84 14.91 21.40 -16.07
N CYS A 85 15.24 20.37 -16.84
CA CYS A 85 16.22 20.45 -17.92
C CYS A 85 15.76 21.43 -19.02
N ASP A 86 14.50 21.38 -19.42
CA ASP A 86 13.91 22.29 -20.41
C ASP A 86 13.98 23.75 -19.92
N GLN A 87 13.62 24.02 -18.65
CA GLN A 87 13.67 25.36 -18.05
C GLN A 87 15.09 25.95 -18.04
N LEU A 88 16.11 25.12 -17.85
CA LEU A 88 17.51 25.52 -17.86
C LEU A 88 18.19 25.39 -19.23
N ASN A 89 17.42 25.05 -20.28
CA ASN A 89 17.92 24.80 -21.64
C ASN A 89 19.08 23.79 -21.67
N ILE A 90 19.02 22.75 -20.85
CA ILE A 90 20.01 21.69 -20.81
C ILE A 90 19.87 20.84 -22.08
N PRO A 91 20.95 20.67 -22.88
CA PRO A 91 20.92 19.81 -24.05
C PRO A 91 20.50 18.38 -23.70
N GLU A 92 19.68 17.76 -24.55
CA GLU A 92 19.15 16.40 -24.33
C GLU A 92 20.27 15.35 -24.18
N GLU A 93 21.39 15.54 -24.89
CA GLU A 93 22.61 14.73 -24.78
C GLU A 93 23.26 14.76 -23.38
N ASN A 94 23.00 15.81 -22.59
CA ASN A 94 23.49 15.93 -21.21
C ASN A 94 22.48 15.42 -20.17
N CYS A 95 21.26 15.09 -20.59
CA CYS A 95 20.21 14.55 -19.71
C CYS A 95 20.39 13.04 -19.47
N MET A 96 21.13 12.35 -20.34
CA MET A 96 21.44 10.93 -20.20
C MET A 96 22.80 10.56 -20.86
N PRO A 97 23.79 10.09 -20.09
CA PRO A 97 23.76 9.92 -18.64
C PRO A 97 23.78 11.28 -17.91
N ALA A 98 22.84 11.48 -17.00
CA ALA A 98 22.83 12.67 -16.16
C ALA A 98 24.09 12.70 -15.28
N SER A 99 24.79 13.83 -15.27
CA SER A 99 25.94 14.03 -14.39
C SER A 99 25.51 14.14 -12.93
N GLU A 100 26.42 13.84 -11.99
CA GLU A 100 26.14 14.00 -10.56
C GLU A 100 25.76 15.46 -10.22
N THR A 101 26.44 16.43 -10.85
CA THR A 101 26.14 17.85 -10.70
C THR A 101 24.71 18.18 -11.15
N LEU A 102 24.25 17.60 -12.26
CA LEU A 102 22.88 17.80 -12.75
C LEU A 102 21.84 17.20 -11.81
N LEU A 103 22.05 15.95 -11.36
CA LEU A 103 21.15 15.29 -10.39
C LEU A 103 21.08 16.05 -9.06
N THR A 104 22.22 16.58 -8.62
CA THR A 104 22.35 17.38 -7.41
C THR A 104 21.63 18.72 -7.56
N ALA A 105 21.82 19.43 -8.67
CA ALA A 105 21.17 20.71 -8.95
C ALA A 105 19.65 20.56 -9.07
N PHE A 106 19.18 19.51 -9.75
CA PHE A 106 17.77 19.12 -9.80
C PHE A 106 17.19 18.88 -8.40
N SER A 107 17.91 18.11 -7.57
CA SER A 107 17.49 17.81 -6.20
C SER A 107 17.45 19.06 -5.31
N ALA A 108 18.43 19.97 -5.48
CA ALA A 108 18.49 21.24 -4.75
C ALA A 108 17.36 22.19 -5.19
N HIS A 109 17.01 22.21 -6.48
CA HIS A 109 15.90 23.01 -7.00
C HIS A 109 14.56 22.61 -6.38
N ALA A 110 14.37 21.32 -6.08
CA ALA A 110 13.18 20.82 -5.40
C ALA A 110 13.17 21.07 -3.88
N ALA A 111 14.28 21.51 -3.28
CA ALA A 111 14.39 21.75 -1.85
C ALA A 111 13.39 22.84 -1.40
N GLY A 112 12.75 22.63 -0.25
CA GLY A 112 11.74 23.57 0.26
C GLY A 112 10.34 23.43 -0.34
N SER A 113 10.20 22.69 -1.45
CA SER A 113 8.92 22.55 -2.17
C SER A 113 8.29 21.18 -2.02
N ILE A 114 9.09 20.13 -1.81
CA ILE A 114 8.61 18.74 -1.75
C ILE A 114 9.10 18.00 -0.50
N SER A 115 8.45 16.88 -0.20
CA SER A 115 8.95 15.94 0.81
C SER A 115 10.18 15.17 0.30
N LEU A 116 11.04 14.72 1.23
CA LEU A 116 12.16 13.85 0.88
C LEU A 116 11.70 12.54 0.19
N SER A 117 10.53 12.03 0.58
CA SER A 117 9.98 10.81 -0.03
C SER A 117 9.64 11.00 -1.51
N ALA A 118 9.11 12.18 -1.87
CA ALA A 118 8.82 12.52 -3.25
C ALA A 118 10.11 12.63 -4.07
N LEU A 119 11.13 13.31 -3.54
CA LEU A 119 12.44 13.41 -4.20
C LEU A 119 13.06 12.03 -4.43
N ASN A 120 13.01 11.14 -3.43
CA ASN A 120 13.54 9.79 -3.56
C ASN A 120 12.80 8.99 -4.64
N ASN A 121 11.47 9.15 -4.75
CA ASN A 121 10.70 8.52 -5.82
C ASN A 121 11.08 9.07 -7.19
N TRP A 122 11.33 10.38 -7.30
CA TRP A 122 11.79 10.98 -8.55
C TRP A 122 13.15 10.44 -8.98
N LEU A 123 14.12 10.43 -8.06
CA LEU A 123 15.46 9.89 -8.31
C LEU A 123 15.42 8.39 -8.61
N ALA A 124 14.54 7.61 -7.97
CA ALA A 124 14.35 6.20 -8.28
C ALA A 124 13.83 5.99 -9.70
N GLY A 125 12.85 6.78 -10.13
CA GLY A 125 12.36 6.76 -11.52
C GLY A 125 13.44 7.13 -12.53
N LEU A 126 14.26 8.14 -12.22
CA LEU A 126 15.40 8.54 -13.05
C LEU A 126 16.48 7.46 -13.13
N HIS A 127 16.83 6.86 -12.00
CA HIS A 127 17.81 5.78 -11.94
C HIS A 127 17.33 4.56 -12.75
N PHE A 128 16.06 4.21 -12.61
CA PHE A 128 15.43 3.15 -13.40
C PHE A 128 15.49 3.44 -14.90
N TRP A 129 15.21 4.69 -15.30
CA TRP A 129 15.31 5.12 -16.69
C TRP A 129 16.73 5.01 -17.25
N HIS A 130 17.75 5.40 -16.49
CA HIS A 130 19.15 5.22 -16.87
C HIS A 130 19.49 3.73 -17.05
N THR A 131 19.03 2.89 -16.12
CA THR A 131 19.27 1.45 -16.15
C THR A 131 18.68 0.80 -17.41
N ILE A 132 17.42 1.11 -17.76
CA ILE A 132 16.77 0.56 -18.96
C ILE A 132 17.50 0.96 -20.24
N ASN A 133 18.01 2.19 -20.30
CA ASN A 133 18.72 2.68 -21.48
C ASN A 133 20.21 2.30 -21.50
N GLY A 134 20.69 1.52 -20.52
CA GLY A 134 22.09 1.13 -20.43
C GLY A 134 23.05 2.30 -20.14
N ALA A 135 22.53 3.43 -19.64
CA ALA A 135 23.32 4.60 -19.31
C ALA A 135 23.88 4.51 -17.88
N PRO A 136 25.12 4.96 -17.63
CA PRO A 136 25.68 4.99 -16.29
C PRO A 136 24.90 5.93 -15.37
N TRP A 137 24.76 5.55 -14.10
CA TRP A 137 24.12 6.34 -13.06
C TRP A 137 25.16 6.99 -12.15
N HIS A 138 25.15 8.33 -12.07
CA HIS A 138 26.13 9.11 -11.30
C HIS A 138 25.57 9.65 -9.97
N GLY A 139 24.84 8.83 -9.21
CA GLY A 139 24.29 9.24 -7.91
C GLY A 139 25.26 9.01 -6.75
N HIS A 140 26.34 9.80 -6.64
CA HIS A 140 27.37 9.63 -5.62
C HIS A 140 27.15 10.53 -4.37
N GLU A 141 28.23 10.84 -3.64
CA GLU A 141 28.19 11.49 -2.31
C GLU A 141 27.56 12.89 -2.33
N MET A 142 27.74 13.67 -3.39
CA MET A 142 27.21 15.03 -3.45
C MET A 142 25.67 15.00 -3.47
N LEU A 143 25.09 14.06 -4.22
CA LEU A 143 23.64 13.84 -4.23
C LEU A 143 23.14 13.41 -2.84
N HIS A 144 23.90 12.58 -2.13
CA HIS A 144 23.56 12.17 -0.77
C HIS A 144 23.56 13.36 0.22
N HIS A 145 24.56 14.24 0.14
CA HIS A 145 24.60 15.47 0.94
C HIS A 145 23.43 16.41 0.66
N VAL A 146 23.07 16.61 -0.61
CA VAL A 146 21.92 17.46 -0.97
C VAL A 146 20.61 16.85 -0.48
N ARG A 147 20.41 15.54 -0.55
CA ARG A 147 19.23 14.88 0.03
C ARG A 147 19.11 15.14 1.54
N ARG A 148 20.23 15.16 2.28
CA ARG A 148 20.24 15.57 3.69
C ARG A 148 19.85 17.05 3.86
N GLY A 149 20.31 17.92 2.97
CA GLY A 149 19.89 19.33 2.91
C GLY A 149 18.39 19.50 2.68
N VAL A 150 17.85 18.81 1.67
CA VAL A 150 16.40 18.78 1.35
C VAL A 150 15.60 18.33 2.57
N THR A 151 16.07 17.32 3.29
CA THR A 151 15.41 16.82 4.52
C THR A 151 15.22 17.93 5.57
N LYS A 152 16.22 18.79 5.74
CA LYS A 152 16.17 19.92 6.69
C LYS A 152 15.24 21.03 6.21
N LEU A 153 15.10 21.19 4.90
CA LEU A 153 14.29 22.23 4.27
C LEU A 153 12.86 21.79 3.94
N VAL A 154 12.46 20.55 4.23
CA VAL A 154 11.08 20.07 3.97
C VAL A 154 10.08 21.03 4.63
N PRO A 155 9.17 21.64 3.85
CA PRO A 155 8.25 22.63 4.37
C PRO A 155 7.28 21.97 5.34
N ILE A 156 6.80 22.73 6.32
CA ILE A 156 5.85 22.22 7.33
C ILE A 156 4.58 21.68 6.67
N SER A 157 4.14 22.31 5.57
CA SER A 157 3.01 21.85 4.75
C SER A 157 3.21 20.47 4.12
N SER A 158 4.46 20.04 3.89
CA SER A 158 4.80 18.70 3.38
C SER A 158 5.02 17.67 4.49
N LYS A 159 4.97 18.08 5.77
CA LYS A 159 5.01 17.17 6.90
C LYS A 159 3.58 16.76 7.24
N HIS A 160 3.19 15.56 6.82
CA HIS A 160 1.91 15.01 7.24
C HIS A 160 1.92 14.75 8.74
N THR A 161 0.88 15.22 9.44
CA THR A 161 0.60 14.78 10.80
C THR A 161 0.40 13.27 10.80
N LYS A 162 0.77 12.61 11.92
CA LYS A 162 0.46 11.19 12.10
C LYS A 162 -1.05 11.02 11.96
N ARG A 163 -1.48 10.15 11.05
CA ARG A 163 -2.90 9.88 10.82
C ARG A 163 -3.52 9.29 12.09
N PRO A 164 -4.71 9.74 12.53
CA PRO A 164 -5.32 9.15 13.72
C PRO A 164 -5.58 7.65 13.48
N PRO A 165 -5.33 6.79 14.47
CA PRO A 165 -5.77 5.40 14.40
C PRO A 165 -7.29 5.33 14.42
N VAL A 166 -7.86 4.32 13.76
CA VAL A 166 -9.23 3.91 14.05
C VAL A 166 -9.25 3.33 15.47
N THR A 167 -9.91 4.00 16.41
CA THR A 167 -10.00 3.56 17.81
C THR A 167 -11.12 2.55 18.01
N ILE A 168 -11.13 1.87 19.17
CA ILE A 168 -12.21 0.93 19.50
C ILE A 168 -13.57 1.63 19.57
N GLU A 169 -13.62 2.88 20.04
CA GLU A 169 -14.84 3.69 20.10
C GLU A 169 -15.35 4.03 18.69
N ALA A 170 -14.45 4.32 17.76
CA ALA A 170 -14.79 4.53 16.35
C ALA A 170 -15.28 3.23 15.69
N LEU A 171 -14.75 2.06 16.07
CA LEU A 171 -15.27 0.78 15.60
C LEU A 171 -16.65 0.47 16.18
N LEU A 172 -16.88 0.79 17.45
CA LEU A 172 -18.18 0.61 18.09
C LEU A 172 -19.25 1.52 17.47
N SER A 173 -18.92 2.79 17.17
CA SER A 173 -19.86 3.69 16.48
C SER A 173 -20.25 3.17 15.10
N LEU A 174 -19.29 2.57 14.37
CA LEU A 174 -19.58 1.88 13.13
C LEU A 174 -20.49 0.68 13.33
N CYS A 175 -20.20 -0.20 14.29
CA CYS A 175 -21.04 -1.36 14.55
C CYS A 175 -22.49 -0.97 14.87
N HIS A 176 -22.72 0.16 15.53
CA HIS A 176 -24.06 0.67 15.80
C HIS A 176 -24.73 1.35 14.59
N GLY A 177 -23.95 1.96 13.70
CA GLY A 177 -24.48 2.66 12.52
C GLY A 177 -24.63 1.81 11.25
N LEU A 178 -24.11 0.58 11.26
CA LEU A 178 -24.30 -0.39 10.18
C LEU A 178 -25.63 -1.14 10.34
N ASP A 179 -26.36 -1.27 9.24
CA ASP A 179 -27.57 -2.08 9.18
C ASP A 179 -27.20 -3.52 8.78
N LEU A 180 -27.10 -4.41 9.76
CA LEU A 180 -26.73 -5.80 9.53
C LEU A 180 -27.80 -6.59 8.73
N THR A 181 -29.01 -6.06 8.53
CA THR A 181 -29.97 -6.68 7.60
C THR A 181 -29.61 -6.41 6.14
N ASN A 182 -28.83 -5.36 5.89
CA ASN A 182 -28.30 -5.04 4.58
C ASN A 182 -27.08 -5.92 4.25
N SER A 183 -27.17 -6.58 3.09
CA SER A 183 -26.16 -7.51 2.58
C SER A 183 -24.75 -6.89 2.42
N LEU A 184 -24.67 -5.61 2.05
CA LEU A 184 -23.40 -4.87 1.96
C LEU A 184 -22.85 -4.62 3.37
N ASP A 185 -23.62 -4.00 4.26
CA ASP A 185 -23.18 -3.67 5.62
C ASP A 185 -22.78 -4.92 6.43
N ALA A 186 -23.45 -6.06 6.21
CA ALA A 186 -23.05 -7.36 6.76
C ALA A 186 -21.62 -7.76 6.34
N SER A 187 -21.24 -7.52 5.08
CA SER A 187 -19.88 -7.76 4.60
C SER A 187 -18.87 -6.79 5.22
N LEU A 188 -19.24 -5.52 5.40
CA LEU A 188 -18.38 -4.49 6.01
C LEU A 188 -18.08 -4.79 7.48
N ALA A 189 -19.04 -5.34 8.23
CA ALA A 189 -18.88 -5.62 9.65
C ALA A 189 -17.67 -6.53 9.94
N PHE A 190 -17.40 -7.52 9.08
CA PHE A 190 -16.21 -8.36 9.18
C PHE A 190 -14.91 -7.55 9.07
N TRP A 191 -14.91 -6.59 8.16
CA TRP A 191 -13.77 -5.77 7.82
C TRP A 191 -13.40 -4.74 8.86
N LEU A 192 -14.38 -4.26 9.63
CA LEU A 192 -14.13 -3.44 10.81
C LEU A 192 -13.21 -4.13 11.82
N CYS A 193 -13.15 -5.46 11.76
CA CYS A 193 -12.42 -6.28 12.70
C CYS A 193 -11.07 -6.76 12.15
N CYS A 194 -10.76 -6.52 10.87
CA CYS A 194 -9.60 -7.09 10.15
C CYS A 194 -8.78 -6.02 9.40
N CYS A 195 -7.45 -6.06 9.54
CA CYS A 195 -6.52 -5.04 9.04
C CYS A 195 -5.94 -5.32 7.63
N LEU A 196 -6.74 -5.80 6.68
CA LEU A 196 -6.18 -6.43 5.47
C LEU A 196 -6.56 -5.71 4.18
N GLY A 197 -5.82 -4.65 3.84
CA GLY A 197 -5.98 -3.92 2.58
C GLY A 197 -5.83 -4.76 1.30
N GLU A 198 -5.51 -6.05 1.43
CA GLU A 198 -5.31 -7.03 0.35
C GLU A 198 -6.57 -7.81 -0.04
N LEU A 199 -7.59 -7.90 0.83
CA LEU A 199 -8.84 -8.60 0.45
C LEU A 199 -9.93 -7.69 -0.14
N ILE A 200 -9.70 -6.37 -0.23
CA ILE A 200 -10.63 -5.45 -0.86
C ILE A 200 -10.25 -5.22 -2.32
N ILE A 201 -11.25 -5.24 -3.20
CA ILE A 201 -11.05 -4.97 -4.62
C ILE A 201 -10.87 -3.47 -4.86
N PRO A 202 -9.80 -3.04 -5.56
CA PRO A 202 -9.54 -1.61 -5.78
C PRO A 202 -10.63 -0.88 -6.57
N SER A 203 -11.29 -1.57 -7.51
CA SER A 203 -12.36 -1.02 -8.36
C SER A 203 -13.20 -2.14 -8.97
N THR A 204 -14.50 -1.87 -9.17
CA THR A 204 -15.43 -2.77 -9.87
C THR A 204 -14.97 -3.13 -11.30
N ASN A 205 -14.23 -2.23 -11.96
CA ASN A 205 -13.69 -2.44 -13.32
C ASN A 205 -12.55 -3.46 -13.40
N LEU A 206 -11.97 -3.84 -12.26
CA LEU A 206 -11.03 -4.95 -12.19
C LEU A 206 -11.76 -6.29 -12.05
N PHE A 207 -13.03 -6.28 -11.60
CA PHE A 207 -13.77 -7.50 -11.22
C PHE A 207 -14.73 -8.06 -12.28
N LEU A 208 -15.15 -7.28 -13.26
CA LEU A 208 -16.07 -7.79 -14.28
C LEU A 208 -15.30 -8.44 -15.43
N PRO A 209 -15.66 -9.64 -15.89
CA PRO A 209 -15.36 -10.02 -17.25
C PRO A 209 -16.00 -8.94 -18.11
N ARG A 210 -15.18 -8.16 -18.83
CA ARG A 210 -15.69 -7.19 -19.80
C ARG A 210 -16.77 -7.90 -20.60
N ARG A 211 -18.02 -7.44 -20.52
CA ARG A 211 -19.02 -7.77 -21.54
C ARG A 211 -18.34 -7.46 -22.86
N MET A 212 -17.97 -8.50 -23.61
CA MET A 212 -17.36 -8.36 -24.91
C MET A 212 -18.34 -7.53 -25.74
N LYS A 213 -18.02 -6.24 -25.95
CA LYS A 213 -18.58 -5.54 -27.10
C LYS A 213 -18.05 -6.30 -28.30
N LYS A 214 -18.97 -6.72 -29.17
CA LYS A 214 -18.85 -7.70 -30.25
C LYS A 214 -17.81 -7.36 -31.35
N LYS A 215 -16.87 -6.46 -31.11
CA LYS A 215 -15.99 -5.88 -32.14
C LYS A 215 -14.63 -5.53 -31.57
N GLU A 216 -13.84 -6.54 -31.23
CA GLU A 216 -12.37 -6.53 -31.29
C GLU A 216 -11.88 -7.93 -30.91
N ARG A 217 -11.75 -8.77 -31.95
CA ARG A 217 -10.92 -9.98 -31.90
C ARG A 217 -9.47 -9.52 -31.86
N SER A 218 -8.91 -9.37 -30.67
CA SER A 218 -7.46 -9.39 -30.49
C SER A 218 -7.17 -10.40 -29.39
N GLU A 219 -6.53 -11.49 -29.77
CA GLU A 219 -6.32 -12.70 -28.96
C GLU A 219 -5.33 -12.50 -27.79
N ASN A 220 -4.82 -11.29 -27.56
CA ASN A 220 -3.79 -11.02 -26.54
C ASN A 220 -4.17 -9.95 -25.50
N CYS A 221 -5.46 -9.74 -25.20
CA CYS A 221 -5.83 -9.04 -23.98
C CYS A 221 -5.69 -10.01 -22.80
N VAL A 222 -4.54 -9.97 -22.11
CA VAL A 222 -4.37 -10.66 -20.82
C VAL A 222 -5.34 -10.04 -19.82
N ILE A 223 -6.56 -10.57 -19.77
CA ILE A 223 -7.48 -10.37 -18.67
C ILE A 223 -6.82 -11.07 -17.48
N ILE A 224 -6.07 -10.33 -16.67
CA ILE A 224 -5.54 -10.83 -15.39
C ILE A 224 -6.76 -11.32 -14.62
N THR A 225 -6.90 -12.63 -14.54
CA THR A 225 -8.08 -13.27 -13.99
C THR A 225 -8.03 -13.07 -12.48
N LEU A 226 -9.09 -12.49 -11.93
CA LEU A 226 -9.28 -12.12 -10.53
C LEU A 226 -8.95 -13.16 -9.44
N PRO A 227 -9.08 -14.48 -9.67
CA PRO A 227 -8.67 -15.48 -8.70
C PRO A 227 -7.17 -15.46 -8.40
N ALA A 228 -6.34 -14.86 -9.27
CA ALA A 228 -4.89 -14.78 -9.08
C ALA A 228 -4.46 -13.70 -8.08
N LYS A 229 -5.33 -12.75 -7.73
CA LYS A 229 -4.99 -11.65 -6.80
C LYS A 229 -5.92 -11.50 -5.61
N HIS A 230 -7.13 -12.07 -5.66
CA HIS A 230 -8.10 -11.95 -4.58
C HIS A 230 -8.74 -13.30 -4.25
N VAL A 231 -9.00 -13.52 -2.96
CA VAL A 231 -9.66 -14.73 -2.48
C VAL A 231 -11.11 -14.79 -2.98
N SER A 232 -11.48 -15.93 -3.55
CA SER A 232 -12.84 -16.21 -3.99
C SER A 232 -13.62 -16.98 -2.94
N ARG A 233 -14.94 -17.11 -3.12
CA ARG A 233 -15.83 -17.90 -2.27
C ARG A 233 -15.60 -19.41 -2.40
N SER A 234 -14.79 -19.86 -3.34
CA SER A 234 -14.38 -21.28 -3.45
C SER A 234 -13.66 -21.81 -2.21
N VAL A 235 -13.21 -20.94 -1.30
CA VAL A 235 -12.65 -21.34 0.01
C VAL A 235 -13.72 -21.76 1.02
N ILE A 236 -15.00 -21.56 0.71
CA ILE A 236 -16.14 -21.97 1.53
C ILE A 236 -16.45 -23.45 1.22
N PRO A 237 -16.77 -24.29 2.24
CA PRO A 237 -16.96 -23.94 3.65
C PRO A 237 -15.64 -23.67 4.38
N LEU A 238 -15.62 -22.58 5.16
CA LEU A 238 -14.51 -22.31 6.07
C LEU A 238 -14.54 -23.30 7.23
N THR A 239 -13.36 -23.81 7.59
CA THR A 239 -13.22 -24.70 8.75
C THR A 239 -12.96 -23.87 10.00
N PHE A 240 -13.85 -24.01 11.00
CA PHE A 240 -13.70 -23.35 12.29
C PHE A 240 -13.11 -24.33 13.30
N HIS A 241 -12.00 -23.94 13.90
CA HIS A 241 -11.27 -24.73 14.90
C HIS A 241 -11.47 -24.15 16.30
N HIS A 242 -11.31 -24.98 17.32
CA HIS A 242 -11.39 -24.59 18.72
C HIS A 242 -10.02 -24.79 19.37
N LEU A 243 -9.54 -23.74 20.04
CA LEU A 243 -8.39 -23.83 20.92
C LEU A 243 -8.78 -24.47 22.28
N PRO A 244 -7.81 -24.92 23.09
CA PRO A 244 -8.09 -25.53 24.40
C PRO A 244 -8.89 -24.62 25.35
N ASN A 245 -8.77 -23.30 25.19
CA ASN A 245 -9.55 -22.29 25.92
C ASN A 245 -10.94 -22.02 25.31
N ASN A 246 -11.41 -22.89 24.42
CA ASN A 246 -12.66 -22.79 23.66
C ASN A 246 -12.77 -21.58 22.72
N THR A 247 -11.65 -20.89 22.45
CA THR A 247 -11.63 -19.78 21.49
C THR A 247 -11.70 -20.33 20.07
N VAL A 248 -12.66 -19.84 19.29
CA VAL A 248 -12.84 -20.24 17.89
C VAL A 248 -11.91 -19.45 16.99
N PHE A 249 -11.30 -20.10 16.01
CA PHE A 249 -10.57 -19.43 14.93
C PHE A 249 -10.81 -20.11 13.58
N THR A 250 -10.53 -19.40 12.49
CA THR A 250 -10.51 -19.95 11.13
C THR A 250 -9.31 -19.38 10.41
N THR A 251 -8.76 -20.16 9.49
CA THR A 251 -7.66 -19.72 8.63
C THR A 251 -8.05 -19.96 7.18
N PHE A 252 -7.72 -19.02 6.30
CA PHE A 252 -7.89 -19.19 4.86
C PHE A 252 -6.75 -18.51 4.09
N HIS A 253 -6.45 -19.06 2.93
CA HIS A 253 -5.36 -18.58 2.08
C HIS A 253 -5.82 -17.44 1.17
N ILE A 254 -4.99 -16.41 1.04
CA ILE A 254 -5.12 -15.38 0.01
C ILE A 254 -4.09 -15.60 -1.08
N PRO A 255 -4.48 -15.53 -2.37
CA PRO A 255 -3.61 -15.92 -3.48
C PRO A 255 -2.52 -14.90 -3.80
N TRP A 256 -2.57 -13.70 -3.20
CA TRP A 256 -1.59 -12.67 -3.48
C TRP A 256 -1.38 -11.67 -2.35
N THR A 257 -0.13 -11.34 -2.05
CA THR A 257 0.26 -10.17 -1.24
C THR A 257 1.31 -9.36 -1.97
N LYS A 258 1.54 -8.11 -1.52
CA LYS A 258 2.62 -7.29 -2.08
C LYS A 258 4.01 -7.91 -1.88
N THR A 259 4.21 -8.67 -0.80
CA THR A 259 5.54 -9.17 -0.41
C THR A 259 5.82 -10.59 -0.88
N THR A 260 4.80 -11.44 -0.95
CA THR A 260 4.92 -12.86 -1.34
C THR A 260 4.43 -13.12 -2.76
N LEU A 261 3.88 -12.10 -3.43
CA LEU A 261 3.35 -12.21 -4.79
C LEU A 261 2.39 -13.40 -4.89
N GLN A 262 2.55 -14.30 -5.86
CA GLN A 262 1.66 -15.43 -6.09
C GLN A 262 1.73 -16.53 -5.03
N ASP A 263 2.73 -16.51 -4.14
CA ASP A 263 2.78 -17.44 -3.01
C ASP A 263 1.71 -17.13 -1.97
N GLY A 264 1.14 -15.91 -2.01
CA GLY A 264 0.01 -15.56 -1.16
C GLY A 264 0.36 -15.52 0.32
N ALA A 265 -0.65 -15.61 1.18
CA ALA A 265 -0.49 -15.68 2.63
C ALA A 265 -1.71 -16.30 3.28
N ASP A 266 -1.53 -16.88 4.47
CA ASP A 266 -2.64 -17.36 5.27
C ASP A 266 -3.10 -16.28 6.24
N ILE A 267 -4.41 -16.03 6.25
CA ILE A 267 -5.05 -15.11 7.18
C ILE A 267 -5.74 -15.92 8.25
N SER A 268 -5.27 -15.74 9.48
CA SER A 268 -5.91 -16.30 10.67
C SER A 268 -6.86 -15.27 11.30
N VAL A 269 -8.10 -15.69 11.51
CA VAL A 269 -9.13 -14.90 12.16
C VAL A 269 -9.49 -15.58 13.47
N THR A 270 -9.39 -14.86 14.59
CA THR A 270 -9.63 -15.40 15.93
C THR A 270 -10.82 -14.68 16.58
N ALA A 271 -11.69 -15.44 17.24
CA ALA A 271 -12.85 -14.91 17.96
C ALA A 271 -12.41 -14.03 19.12
N ARG A 272 -13.23 -13.02 19.42
CA ARG A 272 -13.04 -12.11 20.56
C ARG A 272 -14.35 -12.00 21.33
N ALA A 273 -14.27 -11.87 22.66
CA ALA A 273 -15.42 -11.60 23.53
C ALA A 273 -15.80 -10.11 23.47
N HIS A 274 -16.13 -9.61 22.29
CA HIS A 274 -16.43 -8.20 22.05
C HIS A 274 -17.44 -8.05 20.89
N PRO A 275 -18.29 -7.01 20.85
CA PRO A 275 -19.22 -6.75 19.74
C PRO A 275 -18.53 -6.71 18.36
N THR A 276 -17.28 -6.27 18.31
CA THR A 276 -16.42 -6.27 17.10
C THR A 276 -15.70 -7.61 16.88
N CYS A 277 -16.37 -8.73 17.18
CA CYS A 277 -15.80 -10.06 17.00
C CYS A 277 -15.72 -10.39 15.50
N PRO A 278 -14.52 -10.63 14.93
CA PRO A 278 -14.37 -10.90 13.50
C PRO A 278 -15.01 -12.23 13.11
N ILE A 279 -14.99 -13.25 13.97
CA ILE A 279 -15.64 -14.55 13.68
C ILE A 279 -17.16 -14.40 13.61
N THR A 280 -17.77 -13.66 14.53
CA THR A 280 -19.22 -13.41 14.51
C THR A 280 -19.61 -12.66 13.25
N ALA A 281 -18.87 -11.60 12.92
CA ALA A 281 -19.12 -10.82 11.72
C ALA A 281 -18.89 -11.62 10.42
N LEU A 282 -17.87 -12.49 10.37
CA LEU A 282 -17.62 -13.38 9.23
C LEU A 282 -18.79 -14.35 9.02
N LYS A 283 -19.21 -15.04 10.09
CA LYS A 283 -20.34 -15.98 10.04
C LYS A 283 -21.61 -15.28 9.57
N HIS A 284 -21.88 -14.10 10.11
CA HIS A 284 -23.02 -13.28 9.72
C HIS A 284 -22.98 -12.90 8.23
N HIS A 285 -21.84 -12.41 7.73
CA HIS A 285 -21.62 -12.13 6.30
C HIS A 285 -21.92 -13.36 5.43
N LEU A 286 -21.37 -14.53 5.79
CA LEU A 286 -21.56 -15.76 5.02
C LEU A 286 -23.02 -16.20 4.96
N VAL A 287 -23.79 -15.99 6.03
CA VAL A 287 -25.23 -16.28 6.09
C VAL A 287 -26.02 -15.28 5.26
N CYS A 288 -25.81 -13.98 5.45
CA CYS A 288 -26.52 -12.93 4.71
C CYS A 288 -26.26 -12.99 3.20
N ASN A 289 -25.07 -13.47 2.79
CA ASN A 289 -24.63 -13.53 1.40
C ASN A 289 -24.54 -14.96 0.87
N ALA A 290 -25.38 -15.88 1.38
CA ALA A 290 -25.33 -17.31 1.03
C ALA A 290 -25.58 -17.60 -0.46
N LYS A 291 -26.36 -16.76 -1.16
CA LYS A 291 -26.67 -16.92 -2.60
C LYS A 291 -25.56 -16.48 -3.54
N VAL A 292 -24.52 -15.82 -3.04
CA VAL A 292 -23.40 -15.34 -3.85
C VAL A 292 -22.56 -16.54 -4.32
N PRO A 293 -22.30 -16.69 -5.64
CA PRO A 293 -21.66 -17.88 -6.20
C PRO A 293 -20.19 -18.02 -5.81
N ASP A 294 -19.67 -19.25 -5.88
CA ASP A 294 -18.32 -19.61 -5.43
C ASP A 294 -17.20 -18.88 -6.19
N MET A 295 -17.43 -18.53 -7.45
CA MET A 295 -16.47 -17.77 -8.26
C MET A 295 -16.35 -16.29 -7.86
N ALA A 296 -17.30 -15.77 -7.07
CA ALA A 296 -17.27 -14.38 -6.63
C ALA A 296 -16.24 -14.19 -5.50
N PRO A 297 -15.83 -12.95 -5.20
CA PRO A 297 -14.95 -12.64 -4.08
C PRO A 297 -15.57 -13.08 -2.77
N LEU A 298 -14.71 -13.47 -1.81
CA LEU A 298 -15.16 -13.88 -0.48
C LEU A 298 -16.12 -12.87 0.15
N PHE A 299 -15.85 -11.57 -0.02
CA PHE A 299 -16.61 -10.45 0.52
C PHE A 299 -17.54 -9.77 -0.48
N ALA A 300 -18.04 -10.49 -1.48
CA ALA A 300 -19.14 -9.97 -2.31
C ALA A 300 -20.48 -10.02 -1.57
N SER A 301 -21.33 -9.05 -1.91
CA SER A 301 -22.66 -8.86 -1.34
C SER A 301 -23.74 -9.06 -2.43
N GLU A 302 -24.89 -9.62 -2.05
CA GLU A 302 -26.09 -9.64 -2.88
C GLU A 302 -26.57 -8.20 -3.16
N THR A 303 -27.00 -7.95 -4.39
CA THR A 303 -27.57 -6.67 -4.81
C THR A 303 -29.08 -6.77 -4.92
N ALA A 304 -29.78 -5.63 -4.82
CA ALA A 304 -31.26 -5.60 -4.79
C ALA A 304 -31.95 -6.27 -6.01
N ASN A 305 -31.25 -6.43 -7.12
CA ASN A 305 -31.73 -7.12 -8.32
C ASN A 305 -31.46 -8.65 -8.32
N GLY A 306 -31.03 -9.23 -7.20
CA GLY A 306 -30.69 -10.65 -7.07
C GLY A 306 -29.35 -11.05 -7.72
N SER A 307 -28.55 -10.07 -8.15
CA SER A 307 -27.16 -10.28 -8.57
C SER A 307 -26.21 -10.15 -7.37
N TRP A 308 -24.91 -10.09 -7.60
CA TRP A 308 -23.90 -9.79 -6.59
C TRP A 308 -22.95 -8.68 -7.05
N ALA A 309 -22.30 -8.03 -6.10
CA ALA A 309 -21.24 -7.05 -6.33
C ALA A 309 -20.07 -7.26 -5.37
N PRO A 310 -18.82 -7.02 -5.81
CA PRO A 310 -17.67 -7.05 -4.94
C PRO A 310 -17.68 -5.87 -3.95
N LEU A 311 -17.28 -6.10 -2.70
CA LEU A 311 -16.94 -5.00 -1.81
C LEU A 311 -15.68 -4.29 -2.33
N THR A 312 -15.82 -3.03 -2.73
CA THR A 312 -14.71 -2.22 -3.21
C THR A 312 -14.18 -1.27 -2.13
N ARG A 313 -12.93 -0.83 -2.28
CA ARG A 313 -12.31 0.11 -1.34
C ARG A 313 -13.09 1.42 -1.24
N LEU A 314 -13.61 1.90 -2.36
CA LEU A 314 -14.39 3.12 -2.39
C LEU A 314 -15.70 2.97 -1.61
N TRP A 315 -16.45 1.88 -1.85
CA TRP A 315 -17.73 1.65 -1.15
C TRP A 315 -17.52 1.44 0.34
N PHE A 316 -16.51 0.65 0.71
CA PHE A 316 -16.11 0.44 2.09
C PHE A 316 -15.82 1.77 2.80
N LEU A 317 -14.92 2.58 2.25
CA LEU A 317 -14.54 3.85 2.88
C LEU A 317 -15.69 4.85 2.93
N ASN A 318 -16.46 4.99 1.84
CA ASN A 318 -17.60 5.91 1.82
C ASN A 318 -18.64 5.54 2.87
N ARG A 319 -18.94 4.25 3.03
CA ARG A 319 -19.92 3.80 4.02
C ARG A 319 -19.42 3.98 5.44
N CYS A 320 -18.15 3.65 5.72
CA CYS A 320 -17.56 3.89 7.04
C CYS A 320 -17.52 5.39 7.38
N ASN A 321 -17.06 6.23 6.45
CA ASN A 321 -16.96 7.67 6.67
C ASN A 321 -18.34 8.33 6.80
N ALA A 322 -19.39 7.84 6.13
CA ALA A 322 -20.74 8.32 6.36
C ALA A 322 -21.18 8.16 7.82
N VAL A 323 -21.01 6.96 8.39
CA VAL A 323 -21.35 6.68 9.79
C VAL A 323 -20.46 7.46 10.76
N TRP A 324 -19.16 7.56 10.46
CA TRP A 324 -18.21 8.28 11.30
C TRP A 324 -18.47 9.79 11.34
N LEU A 325 -18.77 10.40 10.19
CA LEU A 325 -19.10 11.83 10.12
C LEU A 325 -20.38 12.14 10.90
N GLU A 326 -21.40 11.28 10.83
CA GLU A 326 -22.62 11.40 11.65
C GLU A 326 -22.33 11.26 13.15
N ALA A 327 -21.35 10.43 13.52
CA ALA A 327 -20.90 10.27 14.91
C ALA A 327 -19.86 11.33 15.36
N GLY A 328 -19.54 12.34 14.54
CA GLY A 328 -18.61 13.42 14.88
C GLY A 328 -17.12 13.10 14.70
N TYR A 329 -16.78 11.98 14.06
CA TYR A 329 -15.40 11.62 13.72
C TYR A 329 -14.96 12.26 12.39
N PRO A 330 -13.65 12.50 12.19
CA PRO A 330 -13.14 12.99 10.90
C PRO A 330 -13.21 11.92 9.81
N ASP A 331 -13.14 12.35 8.55
CA ASP A 331 -12.98 11.45 7.41
C ASP A 331 -11.67 10.64 7.55
N MET A 332 -11.77 9.31 7.54
CA MET A 332 -10.65 8.40 7.75
C MET A 332 -10.29 7.65 6.47
N LEU A 333 -8.99 7.54 6.23
CA LEU A 333 -8.44 6.80 5.10
C LEU A 333 -8.28 5.33 5.46
N GLY A 334 -8.34 4.43 4.47
CA GLY A 334 -8.23 2.97 4.71
C GLY A 334 -6.98 2.52 5.47
N HIS A 335 -5.90 3.29 5.45
CA HIS A 335 -4.70 2.97 6.24
C HIS A 335 -4.90 3.14 7.76
N ALA A 336 -5.84 3.98 8.18
CA ALA A 336 -6.17 4.22 9.58
C ALA A 336 -6.64 2.94 10.29
N PHE A 337 -7.25 2.00 9.56
CA PHE A 337 -7.63 0.68 10.08
C PHE A 337 -6.40 -0.14 10.49
N GLN A 338 -5.35 -0.18 9.65
CA GLN A 338 -4.11 -0.90 9.97
C GLN A 338 -3.38 -0.27 11.16
N ILE A 339 -3.33 1.06 11.22
CA ILE A 339 -2.77 1.79 12.37
C ILE A 339 -3.58 1.48 13.63
N GLY A 340 -4.91 1.54 13.52
CA GLY A 340 -5.86 1.24 14.60
C GLY A 340 -5.69 -0.16 15.17
N GLY A 341 -5.77 -1.20 14.32
CA GLY A 341 -5.63 -2.58 14.78
C GLY A 341 -4.25 -2.89 15.36
N THR A 342 -3.17 -2.34 14.79
CA THR A 342 -1.82 -2.48 15.37
C THR A 342 -1.76 -1.84 16.75
N THR A 343 -2.27 -0.61 16.88
CA THR A 343 -2.27 0.14 18.13
C THR A 343 -3.10 -0.59 19.20
N GLU A 344 -4.28 -1.08 18.83
CA GLU A 344 -5.18 -1.79 19.75
C GLU A 344 -4.57 -3.10 20.25
N LEU A 345 -3.98 -3.92 19.37
CA LEU A 345 -3.32 -5.16 19.77
C LEU A 345 -2.11 -4.88 20.70
N LEU A 346 -1.34 -3.82 20.44
CA LEU A 346 -0.24 -3.39 21.31
C LEU A 346 -0.74 -2.91 22.68
N LEU A 347 -1.86 -2.18 22.73
CA LEU A 347 -2.48 -1.75 23.99
C LEU A 347 -3.06 -2.93 24.80
N GLN A 348 -3.39 -4.03 24.14
CA GLN A 348 -3.76 -5.30 24.78
C GLN A 348 -2.55 -6.11 25.26
N GLY A 349 -1.32 -5.59 25.09
CA GLY A 349 -0.08 -6.25 25.51
C GLY A 349 0.35 -7.40 24.60
N ILE A 350 -0.22 -7.53 23.40
CA ILE A 350 0.16 -8.59 22.46
C ILE A 350 1.56 -8.31 21.93
N ASN A 351 2.43 -9.33 21.97
CA ASN A 351 3.81 -9.18 21.55
C ASN A 351 3.91 -8.63 20.11
N PRO A 352 4.78 -7.63 19.87
CA PRO A 352 5.07 -7.09 18.55
C PRO A 352 5.29 -8.11 17.43
N ASP A 353 5.96 -9.22 17.70
CA ASP A 353 6.28 -10.25 16.71
C ASP A 353 5.02 -11.00 16.23
N ILE A 354 4.04 -11.18 17.13
CA ILE A 354 2.74 -11.76 16.81
C ILE A 354 1.95 -10.79 15.92
N ILE A 355 1.98 -9.50 16.23
CA ILE A 355 1.32 -8.46 15.44
C ILE A 355 1.99 -8.32 14.06
N ALA A 356 3.32 -8.39 14.01
CA ALA A 356 4.10 -8.42 12.78
C ALA A 356 3.65 -9.60 11.89
N THR A 357 3.56 -10.79 12.49
CA THR A 357 3.10 -12.02 11.82
C THR A 357 1.67 -11.88 11.32
N GLN A 358 0.75 -11.40 12.15
CA GLN A 358 -0.66 -11.23 11.80
C GLN A 358 -0.87 -10.21 10.67
N GLY A 359 -0.08 -9.13 10.64
CA GLY A 359 -0.10 -8.13 9.57
C GLY A 359 0.74 -8.50 8.35
N CYS A 360 1.28 -9.71 8.28
CA CYS A 360 2.16 -10.19 7.20
C CYS A 360 3.39 -9.28 6.96
N TRP A 361 3.88 -8.64 8.02
CA TRP A 361 5.03 -7.74 7.95
C TRP A 361 6.34 -8.51 8.05
N HIS A 362 7.03 -8.65 6.92
CA HIS A 362 8.40 -9.19 6.84
C HIS A 362 9.48 -8.17 7.23
N SER A 363 9.12 -6.89 7.31
CA SER A 363 10.05 -5.80 7.60
C SER A 363 9.63 -5.03 8.85
N ARG A 364 10.55 -4.24 9.40
CA ARG A 364 10.31 -3.35 10.55
C ARG A 364 9.37 -2.17 10.24
N ALA A 365 8.72 -2.13 9.07
CA ALA A 365 7.77 -1.09 8.71
C ALA A 365 6.58 -1.00 9.68
N PHE A 366 6.21 -2.10 10.33
CA PHE A 366 5.13 -2.13 11.33
C PHE A 366 5.41 -1.21 12.54
N LEU A 367 6.68 -0.91 12.85
CA LEU A 367 7.05 0.04 13.91
C LEU A 367 6.51 1.46 13.66
N LEU A 368 6.26 1.82 12.39
CA LEU A 368 5.67 3.12 12.04
C LEU A 368 4.20 3.24 12.50
N TYR A 369 3.55 2.12 12.81
CA TYR A 369 2.14 2.04 13.20
C TYR A 369 1.95 2.05 14.72
N TRP A 370 3.04 2.11 15.49
CA TRP A 370 3.01 2.22 16.96
C TRP A 370 2.60 3.63 17.37
N HIS A 371 1.32 3.92 17.24
CA HIS A 371 0.73 5.15 17.75
C HIS A 371 0.46 4.97 19.26
N ARG A 372 0.48 6.06 20.02
CA ARG A 372 0.37 6.03 21.49
C ARG A 372 1.50 5.27 22.21
N ILE A 373 2.74 5.47 21.75
CA ILE A 373 3.92 4.82 22.30
C ILE A 373 4.07 5.06 23.82
N GLU A 374 3.64 6.23 24.29
CA GLU A 374 3.61 6.62 25.69
C GLU A 374 2.67 5.77 26.56
N SER A 375 1.63 5.16 25.97
CA SER A 375 0.76 4.19 26.66
C SER A 375 1.24 2.75 26.45
N ILE A 376 1.82 2.45 25.30
CA ILE A 376 2.31 1.11 24.95
C ILE A 376 3.56 0.74 25.76
N LEU A 377 4.56 1.62 25.83
CA LEU A 377 5.83 1.31 26.50
C LEU A 377 5.66 0.91 27.97
N PRO A 378 4.88 1.65 28.81
CA PRO A 378 4.68 1.24 30.21
C PRO A 378 4.03 -0.14 30.36
N LEU A 379 3.15 -0.56 29.45
CA LEU A 379 2.51 -1.88 29.51
C LEU A 379 3.54 -3.01 29.34
N PHE A 380 4.41 -2.90 28.33
CA PHE A 380 5.46 -3.89 28.10
C PHE A 380 6.54 -3.87 29.19
N LEU A 381 6.94 -2.67 29.64
CA LEU A 381 7.93 -2.54 30.70
C LEU A 381 7.40 -3.07 32.05
N SER A 382 6.14 -2.81 32.38
CA SER A 382 5.53 -3.33 33.63
C SER A 382 5.29 -4.83 33.58
N ALA A 383 4.84 -5.39 32.45
CA ALA A 383 4.72 -6.83 32.27
C ALA A 383 6.08 -7.54 32.41
N SER A 384 7.16 -6.97 31.85
CA SER A 384 8.52 -7.51 32.00
C SER A 384 9.03 -7.52 33.45
N ASN A 385 8.52 -6.62 34.29
CA ASN A 385 8.84 -6.56 35.72
C ASN A 385 8.04 -7.57 36.57
N GLN A 386 6.91 -8.08 36.05
CA GLN A 386 6.07 -9.07 36.74
C GLN A 386 6.58 -10.51 36.54
N ASP A 387 7.24 -10.80 35.42
CA ASP A 387 7.76 -12.14 35.13
C ASP A 387 9.16 -12.35 35.71
N SER A 388 9.21 -12.88 36.94
CA SER A 388 10.36 -13.58 37.57
C SER A 388 11.72 -12.89 37.60
N SER A 389 11.86 -11.69 37.03
CA SER A 389 13.12 -10.95 36.92
C SER A 389 13.40 -10.20 38.21
N CYS A 390 12.38 -9.63 38.85
CA CYS A 390 12.54 -8.95 40.14
C CYS A 390 12.89 -9.93 41.26
N SER A 391 12.22 -11.09 41.32
CA SER A 391 12.55 -12.16 42.29
C SER A 391 13.90 -12.82 42.01
N ARG A 392 14.30 -12.99 40.74
CA ARG A 392 15.66 -13.44 40.39
C ARG A 392 16.73 -12.39 40.70
N LEU A 393 16.45 -11.10 40.52
CA LEU A 393 17.38 -10.02 40.88
C LEU A 393 17.56 -9.95 42.40
N LEU A 394 16.46 -10.01 43.16
CA LEU A 394 16.49 -10.05 44.62
C LEU A 394 17.26 -11.27 45.12
N ALA A 395 16.97 -12.46 44.59
CA ALA A 395 17.73 -13.67 44.94
C ALA A 395 19.22 -13.58 44.56
N SER A 396 19.56 -12.92 43.44
CA SER A 396 20.94 -12.72 43.01
C SER A 396 21.67 -11.69 43.90
N ILE A 397 20.97 -10.63 44.32
CA ILE A 397 21.46 -9.64 45.30
C ILE A 397 21.67 -10.30 46.66
N ASP A 398 20.73 -11.12 47.13
CA ASP A 398 20.85 -11.86 48.40
C ASP A 398 22.03 -12.85 48.35
N THR A 399 22.19 -13.56 47.23
CA THR A 399 23.33 -14.47 47.01
C THR A 399 24.67 -13.71 47.00
N PHE A 400 24.68 -12.51 46.42
CA PHE A 400 25.86 -11.64 46.40
C PHE A 400 26.20 -11.11 47.81
N HIS A 401 25.21 -10.66 48.58
CA HIS A 401 25.39 -10.22 49.97
C HIS A 401 25.94 -11.35 50.86
N GLN A 402 25.43 -12.58 50.71
CA GLN A 402 25.91 -13.74 51.45
C GLN A 402 27.36 -14.12 51.09
N ARG A 403 27.73 -14.04 49.81
CA ARG A 403 29.10 -14.35 49.35
C ARG A 403 30.14 -13.32 49.79
N HIS A 404 29.73 -12.06 49.97
CA HIS A 404 30.64 -10.96 50.28
C HIS A 404 30.49 -10.41 51.71
N GLY A 405 29.67 -11.02 52.56
CA GLY A 405 29.53 -10.66 53.98
C GLY A 405 28.98 -9.25 54.21
N ILE A 406 28.14 -8.75 53.30
CA ILE A 406 27.55 -7.41 53.38
C ILE A 406 26.18 -7.55 54.07
N SER A 407 26.01 -6.98 55.27
CA SER A 407 24.72 -6.98 55.96
C SER A 407 23.73 -6.06 55.26
N ALA A 408 22.54 -6.57 54.95
CA ALA A 408 21.44 -5.75 54.46
C ALA A 408 21.01 -4.75 55.55
N SER A 409 20.91 -3.47 55.19
CA SER A 409 20.42 -2.38 56.04
C SER A 409 18.93 -2.19 55.91
#